data_AF-A0A4S1F0S8-F1
#
_entry.id   AF-A0A4S1F0S8-F1
#
_cell.length_a   1.000
_cell.length_b   1.000
_cell.length_c   1.000
_cell.angle_alpha   90.00
_cell.angle_beta   90.00
_cell.angle_gamma   90.00
#
_symmetry.space_group_name_H-M   'P 1'
#
loop_
_entity.id
_entity.type
_entity.pdbx_description
1 polymer ?
#
loop_
_entity_poly.entity_id
_entity_poly.type
_entity_poly.pdbx_seq_one_letter_code
_entity_poly.pdbx_strand_id
1 'polypeptide(L)' 'MLISQILDDAETIRVVARNGGGKTRIINSARSVYSLAMEAARTGTGLEALIERKGYGET' A
#
# COMPACT_ATOMS: atom_id res chain seq x y z
N MET A 1 -3.03 -10.90 0.60
CA MET A 1 -3.03 -9.49 1.04
C MET A 1 -4.18 -8.75 0.37
N LEU A 2 -4.95 -7.95 1.12
CA LEU A 2 -5.93 -7.02 0.57
C LEU A 2 -5.34 -5.61 0.61
N ILE A 3 -5.39 -4.91 -0.52
CA ILE A 3 -4.88 -3.54 -0.66
C ILE A 3 -6.08 -2.63 -0.93
N SER A 4 -6.18 -1.55 -0.15
CA SER A 4 -7.24 -0.56 -0.31
C SER A 4 -6.65 0.83 -0.44
N GLN A 5 -7.37 1.67 -1.16
CA GLN A 5 -7.17 3.11 -1.15
C GLN A 5 -8.30 3.72 -0.33
N ILE A 6 -7.96 4.57 0.62
CA ILE A 6 -8.92 5.25 1.50
C ILE A 6 -8.65 6.76 1.47
N LEU A 7 -9.67 7.54 1.76
CA LEU A 7 -9.55 8.95 2.09
C LEU A 7 -9.50 9.03 3.63
N ASP A 8 -8.47 9.67 4.19
CA ASP A 8 -8.41 9.93 5.62
C ASP A 8 -9.21 11.20 5.99
N ASP A 9 -9.30 11.49 7.29
CA ASP A 9 -10.04 12.64 7.82
C ASP A 9 -9.46 14.00 7.38
N ALA A 10 -8.21 14.00 6.89
CA ALA A 10 -7.54 15.17 6.32
C ALA A 10 -7.70 15.25 4.79
N GLU A 11 -8.68 14.55 4.24
CA GLU A 11 -8.95 14.44 2.79
C GLU A 11 -7.73 13.95 1.98
N THR A 12 -6.81 13.25 2.64
CA THR A 12 -5.60 12.74 2.00
C THR A 12 -5.80 11.29 1.59
N ILE A 13 -5.41 10.97 0.36
CA ILE A 13 -5.41 9.59 -0.12
C ILE A 13 -4.33 8.80 0.61
N ARG A 14 -4.72 7.71 1.26
CA ARG A 14 -3.82 6.71 1.85
C ARG A 14 -4.01 5.37 1.15
N VAL A 15 -2.91 4.65 0.98
CA VAL A 15 -2.95 3.24 0.55
C VAL A 15 -2.62 2.37 1.74
N VAL A 16 -3.46 1.38 2.00
CA VAL A 16 -3.35 0.48 3.14
C VAL A 16 -3.31 -0.97 2.70
N ALA A 17 -2.60 -1.79 3.46
CA ALA A 17 -2.59 -3.24 3.30
C ALA A 17 -3.16 -3.93 4.54
N ARG A 18 -3.84 -5.05 4.31
CA ARG A 18 -4.31 -5.96 5.36
C ARG A 18 -3.99 -7.41 4.97
N ASN A 19 -3.32 -8.12 5.86
CA ASN A 19 -3.07 -9.54 5.73
C ASN A 19 -4.04 -10.33 6.60
N GLY A 20 -4.86 -11.18 5.96
CA GLY A 20 -5.77 -12.18 6.57
C GLY A 20 -6.26 -11.89 7.99
N GLY A 21 -7.32 -11.09 8.15
CA GLY A 21 -7.91 -10.78 9.47
C GLY A 21 -7.06 -9.90 10.40
N GLY A 22 -5.82 -9.58 10.02
CA GLY A 22 -4.90 -8.74 10.80
C GLY A 22 -5.18 -7.24 10.72
N LYS A 23 -4.34 -6.45 11.41
CA LYS A 23 -4.44 -4.99 11.44
C LYS A 23 -4.18 -4.39 10.05
N THR A 24 -4.97 -3.37 9.72
CA THR A 24 -4.72 -2.49 8.58
C THR A 24 -3.46 -1.67 8.84
N ARG A 25 -2.59 -1.52 7.84
CA ARG A 25 -1.37 -0.70 7.94
C ARG A 25 -1.21 0.18 6.71
N ILE A 26 -0.79 1.42 6.90
CA ILE A 26 -0.50 2.36 5.80
C ILE A 26 0.80 1.92 5.12
N ILE A 27 0.80 1.89 3.78
CA ILE A 27 1.99 1.58 2.98
C ILE A 27 2.78 2.87 2.78
N ASN A 28 4.06 2.86 3.13
CA ASN A 28 4.89 4.05 3.00
C ASN A 28 5.06 4.46 1.53
N SER A 29 5.04 5.78 1.27
CA SER A 29 5.28 6.36 -0.06
C SER A 29 4.38 5.82 -1.18
N ALA A 30 3.18 5.33 -0.84
CA ALA A 30 2.19 4.87 -1.81
C ALA A 30 1.13 5.96 -2.05
N ARG A 31 1.03 6.45 -3.28
CA ARG A 31 0.11 7.55 -3.66
C ARG A 31 -1.27 7.06 -4.09
N SER A 32 -1.33 5.87 -4.66
CA SER A 32 -2.55 5.20 -5.09
C SER A 32 -2.27 3.71 -5.33
N VAL A 33 -3.31 2.88 -5.32
CA VAL A 33 -3.17 1.45 -5.67
C VAL A 33 -2.63 1.28 -7.09
N TYR A 34 -3.10 2.10 -8.03
CA TYR A 34 -2.63 2.09 -9.42
C TYR A 34 -1.13 2.39 -9.52
N SER A 35 -0.65 3.47 -8.88
CA SER A 35 0.77 3.84 -8.93
C SER A 35 1.67 2.75 -8.35
N LEU A 36 1.21 2.08 -7.28
CA LEU A 36 1.92 0.97 -6.65
C LEU A 36 1.99 -0.25 -7.57
N ALA A 37 0.89 -0.59 -8.25
CA ALA A 37 0.85 -1.68 -9.22
C ALA A 37 1.75 -1.40 -10.43
N MET A 38 1.74 -0.16 -10.93
CA MET A 38 2.61 0.27 -12.03
C MET A 38 4.09 0.24 -11.65
N GLU A 39 4.44 0.61 -10.42
CA GLU A 39 5.81 0.51 -9.91
C GLU A 39 6.27 -0.95 -9.89
N ALA A 40 5.47 -1.84 -9.32
CA ALA A 40 5.76 -3.28 -9.28
C ALA A 40 5.98 -3.87 -10.68
N ALA A 41 5.08 -3.53 -11.63
CA ALA A 41 5.19 -3.98 -13.02
C ALA A 41 6.45 -3.45 -13.70
N ARG A 42 6.81 -2.17 -13.51
CA ARG A 42 7.99 -1.55 -14.11
C ARG A 42 9.30 -2.11 -13.59
N THR A 43 9.35 -2.47 -12.31
CA THR A 43 10.58 -3.04 -11.70
C THR A 43 10.64 -4.56 -11.79
N GLY A 44 9.65 -5.21 -12.41
CA GLY A 44 9.55 -6.67 -12.47
C GLY A 44 9.48 -7.33 -11.09
N THR A 45 9.04 -6.59 -10.06
CA THR A 45 8.98 -7.06 -8.68
C THR A 45 7.55 -7.44 -8.33
N GLY A 46 7.35 -8.53 -7.58
CA GLY A 46 6.04 -8.88 -7.05
C GLY A 46 5.48 -7.76 -6.15
N LEU A 47 4.17 -7.52 -6.23
CA LEU A 47 3.51 -6.44 -5.48
C LEU A 47 3.71 -6.58 -3.96
N GLU A 48 3.63 -7.80 -3.44
CA GLU A 48 3.87 -8.10 -2.03
C GLU A 48 5.30 -7.75 -1.61
N ALA A 49 6.31 -8.22 -2.36
CA ALA A 49 7.72 -7.90 -2.10
C ALA A 49 8.02 -6.40 -2.20
N LEU A 50 7.36 -5.68 -3.12
CA LEU A 50 7.46 -4.23 -3.20
C LEU A 50 6.93 -3.54 -1.93
N ILE A 51 5.79 -3.99 -1.42
CA ILE A 51 5.16 -3.44 -0.21
C ILE A 51 6.01 -3.72 1.02
N GLU A 52 6.54 -4.94 1.16
CA GLU A 52 7.47 -5.29 2.23
C GLU A 52 8.72 -4.41 2.20
N ARG A 53 9.28 -4.15 1.01
CA ARG A 53 10.44 -3.26 0.84
C ARG A 53 10.14 -1.81 1.22
N LYS A 54 8.97 -1.28 0.84
CA LYS A 54 8.54 0.08 1.23
C LYS A 54 8.27 0.15 2.74
N GLY A 55 7.83 -0.95 3.34
CA GLY A 55 7.45 -1.03 4.73
C GLY A 55 6.11 -0.34 5.02
N TYR A 56 5.77 -0.34 6.30
CA TYR A 56 4.51 0.21 6.79
C TYR A 56 4.75 1.44 7.67
N GLY A 57 3.88 2.43 7.55
CA GLY A 57 3.81 3.58 8.46
C GLY A 57 2.95 3.26 9.69
N GLU A 58 2.99 4.16 10.67
CA GLU A 58 2.06 4.10 11.80
C GLU A 58 0.62 4.39 11.33
N THR A 59 -0.32 3.64 11.90
CA THR A 59 -1.77 3.75 11.66
C THR A 59 -2.34 5.02 12.24
#